data_AF-A0A4Y2J2M4-F1
#
_entry.id   AF-A0A4Y2J2M4-F1
#
_cell.length_a   1.000
_cell.length_b   1.000
_cell.length_c   1.000
_cell.angle_alpha   90.00
_cell.angle_beta   90.00
_cell.angle_gamma   90.00
#
_symmetry.space_group_name_H-M   'P 1'
#
loop_
_entity.id
_entity.type
_entity.pdbx_description
1 polymer ?
#
loop_
_entity_poly.entity_id
_entity_poly.type
_entity_poly.pdbx_seq_one_letter_code
_entity_poly.pdbx_strand_id
1 'polypeptide(L)'
;MSKQQSGNTNDGNTARKLFRHPEKTTEITGVDFNLIKRLGIILECINCNMKINLDKFAEFTRVTRDIYYSWYPMPVSLHKIFFHGRDMIEVCILPIGSYSEEAQETRNKHNRQYMELFTRKTSRINTNTDLLHRLLIISDPYIASLRAAPKSEKRKMDREMKKLLELSLSYKEDSVIVSEDSSEESSSSE
;
A
#
# COMPACT_ATOMS: atom_id res chain seq x y z
N MET A 1 -0.26 2.96 -22.49
CA MET A 1 0.75 3.72 -23.26
C MET A 1 1.68 4.40 -22.28
N SER A 2 2.99 4.29 -22.47
CA SER A 2 3.96 4.90 -21.56
C SER A 2 3.92 6.44 -21.63
N LYS A 3 4.25 7.12 -20.53
CA LYS A 3 4.56 8.56 -20.55
C LYS A 3 5.85 8.77 -21.33
N GLN A 4 6.02 9.95 -21.94
CA GLN A 4 7.27 10.32 -22.60
C GLN A 4 8.46 10.06 -21.65
N GLN A 5 9.46 9.32 -22.16
CA GLN A 5 10.67 8.88 -21.42
C GLN A 5 10.45 7.85 -20.29
N SER A 6 9.33 7.11 -20.26
CA SER A 6 9.12 5.97 -19.36
C SER A 6 8.93 4.65 -20.10
N GLY A 7 9.37 3.54 -19.50
CA GLY A 7 9.12 2.18 -20.01
C GLY A 7 7.70 1.67 -19.75
N ASN A 8 7.02 2.14 -18.69
CA ASN A 8 5.61 1.81 -18.42
C ASN A 8 4.91 2.93 -17.62
N THR A 9 3.60 2.81 -17.44
CA THR A 9 2.78 3.71 -16.60
C THR A 9 2.02 2.93 -15.54
N ASN A 10 2.57 1.78 -15.14
CA ASN A 10 1.93 0.94 -14.14
C ASN A 10 2.04 1.64 -12.78
N ASP A 11 0.90 1.96 -12.19
CA ASP A 11 0.81 2.63 -10.90
C ASP A 11 0.50 1.63 -9.78
N GLY A 12 0.45 2.12 -8.53
CA GLY A 12 0.05 1.31 -7.38
C GLY A 12 -1.34 0.69 -7.52
N ASN A 13 -2.26 1.29 -8.28
CA ASN A 13 -3.58 0.71 -8.54
C ASN A 13 -3.47 -0.54 -9.43
N THR A 14 -2.63 -0.47 -10.45
CA THR A 14 -2.35 -1.58 -11.37
C THR A 14 -1.69 -2.73 -10.61
N ALA A 15 -0.67 -2.44 -9.80
CA ALA A 15 0.00 -3.44 -8.95
C ALA A 15 -0.98 -4.10 -7.96
N ARG A 16 -1.83 -3.31 -7.30
CA ARG A 16 -2.85 -3.84 -6.36
C ARG A 16 -3.86 -4.77 -7.04
N LYS A 17 -4.24 -4.50 -8.30
CA LYS A 17 -5.14 -5.39 -9.05
C LYS A 17 -4.47 -6.72 -9.39
N LEU A 18 -3.20 -6.70 -9.76
CA LEU A 18 -2.42 -7.90 -10.08
C LEU A 18 -2.39 -8.88 -8.90
N PHE A 19 -2.01 -8.39 -7.70
CA PHE A 19 -1.92 -9.26 -6.52
C PHE A 19 -3.27 -9.62 -5.90
N ARG A 20 -4.37 -8.94 -6.27
CA ARG A 20 -5.72 -9.25 -5.75
C ARG A 20 -6.29 -10.54 -6.33
N HIS A 21 -5.90 -10.91 -7.56
CA HIS A 21 -6.40 -12.07 -8.26
C HIS A 21 -5.23 -12.91 -8.79
N PRO A 22 -4.50 -13.62 -7.91
CA PRO A 22 -3.33 -14.39 -8.31
C PRO A 22 -3.67 -15.52 -9.30
N GLU A 23 -4.85 -16.13 -9.19
CA GLU A 23 -5.32 -17.18 -10.11
C GLU A 23 -5.41 -16.69 -11.55
N LYS A 24 -6.16 -15.59 -11.76
CA LYS A 24 -6.30 -14.96 -13.09
C LYS A 24 -4.97 -14.47 -13.63
N THR A 25 -4.11 -13.93 -12.76
CA THR A 25 -2.77 -13.45 -13.17
C THR A 25 -1.90 -14.62 -13.64
N THR A 26 -1.94 -15.75 -12.94
CA THR A 26 -1.23 -16.98 -13.30
C THR A 26 -1.73 -17.50 -14.64
N GLU A 27 -3.05 -17.57 -14.83
CA GLU A 27 -3.68 -18.01 -16.08
C GLU A 27 -3.26 -17.15 -17.28
N ILE A 28 -3.23 -15.83 -17.13
CA ILE A 28 -2.90 -14.89 -18.21
C ILE A 28 -1.40 -14.87 -18.51
N THR A 29 -0.54 -14.89 -17.48
CA THR A 29 0.91 -14.66 -17.64
C THR A 29 1.72 -15.96 -17.76
N GLY A 30 1.16 -17.10 -17.35
CA GLY A 30 1.87 -18.37 -17.26
C GLY A 30 2.92 -18.45 -16.14
N VAL A 31 2.97 -17.45 -15.25
CA VAL A 31 3.87 -17.43 -14.09
C VAL A 31 3.32 -18.33 -12.98
N ASP A 32 4.20 -18.92 -12.18
CA ASP A 32 3.83 -19.81 -11.08
C ASP A 32 2.93 -19.11 -10.04
N PHE A 33 1.83 -19.78 -9.70
CA PHE A 33 0.82 -19.27 -8.78
C PHE A 33 1.39 -19.03 -7.38
N ASN A 34 2.22 -19.95 -6.88
CA ASN A 34 2.79 -19.84 -5.54
C ASN A 34 3.75 -18.64 -5.47
N LEU A 35 4.54 -18.40 -6.51
CA LEU A 35 5.39 -17.23 -6.60
C LEU A 35 4.57 -15.93 -6.52
N ILE A 36 3.52 -15.78 -7.34
CA ILE A 36 2.68 -14.57 -7.34
C ILE A 36 2.01 -14.37 -5.97
N LYS A 37 1.41 -15.43 -5.41
CA LYS A 37 0.72 -15.37 -4.12
C LYS A 37 1.66 -14.95 -3.00
N ARG A 38 2.84 -15.56 -2.92
CA ARG A 38 3.81 -15.28 -1.85
C ARG A 38 4.43 -13.90 -1.97
N LEU A 39 4.70 -13.43 -3.19
CA LEU A 39 5.09 -12.03 -3.42
C LEU A 39 4.01 -11.05 -2.95
N GLY A 40 2.73 -11.34 -3.24
CA GLY A 40 1.61 -10.56 -2.73
C GLY A 40 1.58 -10.47 -1.21
N ILE A 41 1.75 -11.61 -0.52
CA ILE A 41 1.80 -11.68 0.95
C ILE A 41 2.98 -10.89 1.52
N ILE A 42 4.16 -10.99 0.91
CA ILE A 42 5.35 -10.23 1.34
C ILE A 42 5.10 -8.73 1.23
N LEU A 43 4.54 -8.27 0.11
CA LEU A 43 4.23 -6.86 -0.11
C LEU A 43 3.14 -6.36 0.84
N GLU A 44 2.11 -7.17 1.11
CA GLU A 44 1.07 -6.84 2.09
C GLU A 44 1.66 -6.76 3.51
N CYS A 45 2.58 -7.65 3.85
CA CYS A 45 3.29 -7.65 5.13
C CYS A 45 4.16 -6.40 5.29
N ILE A 46 4.90 -5.97 4.27
CA ILE A 46 5.69 -4.73 4.31
C ILE A 46 4.77 -3.50 4.41
N ASN A 47 3.65 -3.49 3.70
CA ASN A 47 2.71 -2.37 3.73
C ASN A 47 1.82 -2.33 4.99
N CYS A 48 1.93 -3.31 5.89
CA CYS A 48 1.16 -3.30 7.12
C CYS A 48 1.80 -2.38 8.17
N ASN A 49 0.98 -1.68 8.94
CA ASN A 49 1.43 -0.86 10.07
C ASN A 49 1.52 -1.69 11.37
N MET A 50 1.97 -2.95 11.27
CA MET A 50 2.11 -3.88 12.39
C MET A 50 3.55 -4.39 12.51
N LYS A 51 3.91 -4.87 13.71
CA LYS A 51 5.20 -5.51 13.93
C LYS A 51 5.25 -6.87 13.24
N ILE A 52 6.34 -7.09 12.51
CA ILE A 52 6.59 -8.31 11.74
C ILE A 52 7.53 -9.20 12.55
N ASN A 53 7.24 -10.49 12.62
CA ASN A 53 8.16 -11.45 13.21
C ASN A 53 9.34 -11.68 12.23
N LEU A 54 10.53 -11.24 12.63
CA LEU A 54 11.72 -11.23 11.78
C LEU A 54 12.13 -12.63 11.30
N ASP A 55 12.08 -13.64 12.18
CA ASP A 55 12.51 -15.00 11.85
C ASP A 55 11.56 -15.66 10.84
N LYS A 56 10.24 -15.56 11.09
CA LYS A 56 9.23 -16.08 10.16
C LYS A 56 9.26 -15.36 8.82
N PHE A 57 9.49 -14.04 8.81
CA PHE A 57 9.62 -13.28 7.58
C PHE A 57 10.88 -13.68 6.79
N ALA A 58 12.01 -13.87 7.46
CA ALA A 58 13.25 -14.34 6.84
C ALA A 58 13.10 -15.74 6.24
N GLU A 59 12.44 -16.65 6.94
CA GLU A 59 12.13 -17.99 6.40
C GLU A 59 11.18 -17.91 5.20
N PHE A 60 10.12 -17.10 5.30
CA PHE A 60 9.15 -16.95 4.22
C PHE A 60 9.78 -16.37 2.95
N THR A 61 10.63 -15.35 3.07
CA THR A 61 11.36 -14.75 1.94
C THR A 61 12.39 -15.70 1.35
N ARG A 62 13.14 -16.43 2.19
CA ARG A 62 14.08 -17.48 1.74
C ARG A 62 13.39 -18.55 0.90
N VAL A 63 12.30 -19.15 1.42
CA VAL A 63 11.59 -20.20 0.68
C VAL A 63 10.91 -19.62 -0.57
N THR A 64 10.57 -18.32 -0.61
CA THR A 64 10.03 -17.68 -1.82
C THR A 64 11.11 -17.48 -2.88
N ARG A 65 12.32 -17.11 -2.45
CA ARG A 65 13.49 -16.97 -3.32
C ARG A 65 13.87 -18.28 -4.01
N ASP A 66 13.76 -19.41 -3.32
CA ASP A 66 14.12 -20.72 -3.88
C ASP A 66 13.18 -21.16 -5.02
N ILE A 67 11.96 -20.60 -5.09
CA ILE A 67 10.99 -20.82 -6.18
C ILE A 67 11.25 -19.88 -7.37
N TYR A 68 12.09 -18.86 -7.20
CA TYR A 68 12.36 -17.86 -8.23
C TYR A 68 13.12 -18.45 -9.42
N TYR A 69 12.79 -18.00 -10.62
CA TYR A 69 13.37 -18.50 -11.86
C TYR A 69 14.87 -18.21 -11.99
N SER A 70 15.69 -19.24 -12.10
CA SER A 70 17.15 -19.09 -12.20
C SER A 70 17.62 -18.41 -13.50
N TRP A 71 16.82 -18.50 -14.56
CA TRP A 71 17.15 -17.93 -15.88
C TRP A 71 16.93 -16.41 -15.95
N TYR A 72 16.11 -15.84 -15.07
CA TYR A 72 15.83 -14.41 -15.06
C TYR A 72 16.60 -13.73 -13.91
N PRO A 73 17.44 -12.73 -14.17
CA PRO A 73 18.14 -12.03 -13.11
C PRO A 73 17.16 -11.28 -12.23
N MET A 74 17.29 -11.45 -10.91
CA MET A 74 16.39 -10.83 -9.95
C MET A 74 16.47 -9.30 -10.00
N PRO A 75 15.34 -8.58 -10.09
CA PRO A 75 15.33 -7.13 -9.99
C PRO A 75 15.90 -6.66 -8.66
N VAL A 76 16.62 -5.53 -8.66
CA VAL A 76 17.26 -4.97 -7.45
C VAL A 76 16.27 -4.78 -6.30
N SER A 77 15.05 -4.33 -6.58
CA SER A 77 14.00 -4.18 -5.56
C SER A 77 13.63 -5.51 -4.90
N LEU A 78 13.54 -6.59 -5.68
CA LEU A 78 13.21 -7.90 -5.16
C LEU A 78 14.39 -8.51 -4.39
N HIS A 79 15.61 -8.31 -4.88
CA HIS A 79 16.83 -8.70 -4.19
C HIS A 79 16.94 -8.05 -2.82
N LYS A 80 16.70 -6.73 -2.72
CA LYS A 80 16.68 -6.01 -1.44
C LYS A 80 15.66 -6.60 -0.47
N ILE A 81 14.45 -6.91 -0.94
CA ILE A 81 13.41 -7.51 -0.09
C ILE A 81 13.82 -8.91 0.40
N PHE A 82 14.35 -9.77 -0.48
CA PHE A 82 14.65 -11.15 -0.12
C PHE A 82 15.93 -11.32 0.71
N PHE A 83 16.96 -10.52 0.46
CA PHE A 83 18.25 -10.67 1.15
C PHE A 83 18.40 -9.70 2.31
N HIS A 84 17.94 -8.46 2.17
CA HIS A 84 18.12 -7.40 3.17
C HIS A 84 16.82 -7.04 3.90
N GLY A 85 15.69 -7.64 3.52
CA GLY A 85 14.38 -7.27 4.09
C GLY A 85 14.32 -7.46 5.60
N ARG A 86 14.90 -8.55 6.13
CA ARG A 86 14.99 -8.79 7.58
C ARG A 86 15.74 -7.67 8.27
N ASP A 87 16.98 -7.40 7.82
CA ASP A 87 17.87 -6.40 8.43
C ASP A 87 17.25 -5.00 8.36
N MET A 88 16.58 -4.67 7.25
CA MET A 88 15.87 -3.40 7.09
C MET A 88 14.73 -3.26 8.10
N ILE A 89 13.93 -4.31 8.32
CA ILE A 89 12.82 -4.29 9.28
C ILE A 89 13.35 -4.20 10.72
N GLU A 90 14.47 -4.88 11.02
CA GLU A 90 15.10 -4.87 12.35
C GLU A 90 15.59 -3.48 12.75
N VAL A 91 16.17 -2.71 11.82
CA VAL A 91 16.66 -1.35 12.09
C VAL A 91 15.52 -0.33 12.26
N CYS A 92 14.31 -0.64 11.76
CA CYS A 92 13.18 0.27 11.82
C CYS A 92 12.58 0.35 13.23
N ILE A 93 12.53 1.56 13.79
CA ILE A 93 11.93 1.82 15.13
C ILE A 93 10.40 1.64 15.11
N LEU A 94 9.77 1.93 13.97
CA LEU A 94 8.34 1.85 13.75
C LEU A 94 8.05 0.72 12.74
N PRO A 95 6.81 0.22 12.66
CA PRO A 95 6.42 -0.69 11.58
C PRO A 95 6.84 -0.16 10.21
N ILE A 96 7.44 -1.02 9.39
CA ILE A 96 8.03 -0.62 8.10
C ILE A 96 7.02 0.11 7.19
N GLY A 97 5.74 -0.29 7.22
CA GLY A 97 4.68 0.37 6.44
C GLY A 97 4.46 1.85 6.79
N SER A 98 4.86 2.29 7.99
CA SER A 98 4.75 3.70 8.41
C SER A 98 5.81 4.60 7.78
N TYR A 99 6.88 4.03 7.20
CA TYR A 99 7.91 4.77 6.45
C TYR A 99 7.58 4.93 4.95
N SER A 100 6.34 4.63 4.55
CA SER A 100 5.92 4.67 3.14
C SER A 100 5.94 6.09 2.55
N GLU A 101 6.44 6.20 1.31
CA GLU A 101 6.43 7.44 0.52
C GLU A 101 5.03 7.77 -0.05
N GLU A 102 4.10 6.80 -0.10
CA GLU A 102 2.78 6.95 -0.73
C GLU A 102 1.98 8.14 -0.17
N ALA A 103 2.14 8.43 1.12
CA ALA A 103 1.49 9.56 1.78
C ALA A 103 1.98 10.92 1.23
N GLN A 104 3.28 11.03 0.94
CA GLN A 104 3.88 12.23 0.35
C GLN A 104 3.51 12.38 -1.13
N GLU A 105 3.51 11.29 -1.90
CA GLU A 105 3.07 11.32 -3.30
C GLU A 105 1.60 11.74 -3.43
N THR A 106 0.74 11.23 -2.55
CA THR A 106 -0.68 11.63 -2.51
C THR A 106 -0.82 13.13 -2.19
N ARG A 107 0.09 13.68 -1.36
CA ARG A 107 0.11 15.11 -1.07
C ARG A 107 0.45 15.95 -2.30
N ASN A 108 1.28 15.47 -3.23
CA ASN A 108 1.62 16.20 -4.45
C ASN A 108 0.39 16.51 -5.33
N LYS A 109 -0.63 15.64 -5.33
CA LYS A 109 -1.92 15.92 -6.00
C LYS A 109 -2.62 17.12 -5.37
N HIS A 110 -2.67 17.17 -4.04
CA HIS A 110 -3.25 18.29 -3.30
C HIS A 110 -2.45 19.58 -3.49
N ASN A 111 -1.12 19.51 -3.56
CA ASN A 111 -0.28 20.69 -3.78
C ASN A 111 -0.65 21.42 -5.07
N ARG A 112 -0.86 20.67 -6.17
CA ARG A 112 -1.32 21.24 -7.45
C ARG A 112 -2.67 21.93 -7.32
N GLN A 113 -3.62 21.27 -6.64
CA GLN A 113 -4.95 21.83 -6.36
C GLN A 113 -4.87 23.09 -5.48
N TYR A 114 -3.98 23.11 -4.49
CA TYR A 114 -3.78 24.26 -3.61
C TYR A 114 -3.20 25.46 -4.35
N MET A 115 -2.21 25.23 -5.20
CA MET A 115 -1.68 26.28 -6.08
C MET A 115 -2.76 26.86 -6.98
N GLU A 116 -3.64 26.04 -7.53
CA GLU A 116 -4.68 26.50 -8.45
C GLU A 116 -5.76 27.36 -7.79
N LEU A 117 -6.24 26.93 -6.61
CA LEU A 117 -7.46 27.45 -5.99
C LEU A 117 -7.22 28.33 -4.75
N PHE A 118 -6.09 28.16 -4.04
CA PHE A 118 -5.91 28.70 -2.69
C PHE A 118 -4.69 29.62 -2.54
N THR A 119 -3.97 29.92 -3.62
CA THR A 119 -2.79 30.81 -3.58
C THR A 119 -3.02 32.08 -4.38
N ARG A 120 -2.40 33.19 -3.94
CA ARG A 120 -2.38 34.43 -4.71
C ARG A 120 -1.49 34.26 -5.93
N LYS A 121 -2.00 34.64 -7.10
CA LYS A 121 -1.31 34.58 -8.40
C LYS A 121 -0.64 35.91 -8.77
N THR A 122 -0.23 36.70 -7.76
CA THR A 122 0.39 38.01 -7.96
C THR A 122 1.90 37.93 -8.19
N SER A 123 2.58 36.97 -7.54
CA SER A 123 3.99 36.67 -7.76
C SER A 123 4.29 35.23 -7.37
N ARG A 124 5.37 34.65 -7.91
CA ARG A 124 5.81 33.28 -7.55
C ARG A 124 6.14 33.15 -6.06
N ILE A 125 6.70 34.22 -5.46
CA ILE A 125 7.02 34.25 -4.03
C ILE A 125 5.72 34.16 -3.23
N ASN A 126 4.71 34.98 -3.56
CA ASN A 126 3.42 34.98 -2.88
C ASN A 126 2.69 33.64 -3.04
N THR A 127 2.77 33.02 -4.22
CA THR A 127 2.21 31.69 -4.46
C THR A 127 2.85 30.65 -3.52
N ASN A 128 4.18 30.66 -3.41
CA ASN A 128 4.91 29.71 -2.57
C ASN A 128 4.65 29.95 -1.08
N THR A 129 4.56 31.21 -0.63
CA THR A 129 4.25 31.52 0.78
C THR A 129 2.85 31.04 1.15
N ASP A 130 1.87 31.25 0.29
CA ASP A 130 0.48 30.84 0.55
C ASP A 130 0.35 29.32 0.54
N LEU A 131 1.04 28.64 -0.38
CA LEU A 131 1.11 27.18 -0.41
C LEU A 131 1.71 26.64 0.88
N LEU A 132 2.84 27.20 1.35
CA LEU A 132 3.50 26.78 2.58
C LEU A 132 2.59 26.98 3.81
N HIS A 133 1.98 28.15 3.95
CA HIS A 133 1.05 28.42 5.06
C HIS A 133 -0.11 27.42 5.08
N ARG A 134 -0.67 27.12 3.90
CA ARG A 134 -1.76 26.15 3.79
C ARG A 134 -1.31 24.74 4.16
N LEU A 135 -0.10 24.33 3.75
CA LEU A 135 0.45 23.05 4.13
C LEU A 135 0.65 22.93 5.63
N LEU A 136 1.16 23.97 6.29
CA LEU A 136 1.33 24.03 7.74
C LEU A 136 0.01 23.84 8.48
N ILE A 137 -1.06 24.55 8.08
CA ILE A 137 -2.40 24.42 8.66
C ILE A 137 -2.96 23.01 8.46
N ILE A 138 -2.65 22.36 7.35
CA ILE A 138 -3.15 21.02 7.05
C ILE A 138 -2.40 19.95 7.85
N SER A 139 -1.09 20.12 8.05
CA SER A 139 -0.24 19.23 8.82
C SER A 139 -0.30 19.45 10.34
N ASP A 140 -0.95 20.53 10.80
CA ASP A 140 -1.12 20.81 12.22
C ASP A 140 -1.83 19.65 12.94
N PRO A 141 -1.17 18.99 13.94
CA PRO A 141 -1.75 17.84 14.63
C PRO A 141 -3.01 18.16 15.40
N TYR A 142 -3.10 19.35 16.00
CA TYR A 142 -4.25 19.77 16.79
C TYR A 142 -5.47 19.97 15.88
N ILE A 143 -5.30 20.72 14.78
CA ILE A 143 -6.36 20.91 13.79
C ILE A 143 -6.75 19.56 13.16
N ALA A 144 -5.77 18.70 12.85
CA ALA A 144 -6.03 17.37 12.29
C ALA A 144 -6.87 16.49 13.24
N SER A 145 -6.63 16.56 14.55
CA SER A 145 -7.39 15.80 15.56
C SER A 145 -8.87 16.20 15.65
N LEU A 146 -9.19 17.45 15.30
CA LEU A 146 -10.56 17.97 15.29
C LEU A 146 -11.31 17.68 13.99
N ARG A 147 -10.61 17.27 12.92
CA ARG A 147 -11.23 16.93 11.63
C ARG A 147 -11.90 15.57 11.72
N ALA A 148 -13.00 15.41 10.99
CA ALA A 148 -13.64 14.11 10.84
C ALA A 148 -12.64 13.10 10.23
N ALA A 149 -12.46 11.97 10.91
CA ALA A 149 -11.61 10.90 10.41
C ALA A 149 -12.19 10.33 9.11
N PRO A 150 -11.35 10.07 8.08
CA PRO A 150 -11.82 9.43 6.86
C PRO A 150 -12.32 8.02 7.18
N LYS A 151 -13.42 7.61 6.54
CA LYS A 151 -13.91 6.24 6.61
C LYS A 151 -12.89 5.34 5.90
N SER A 152 -12.33 4.37 6.63
CA SER A 152 -11.45 3.34 6.06
C SER A 152 -12.12 1.97 6.12
N GLU A 153 -12.27 1.32 4.98
CA GLU A 153 -12.64 -0.10 4.95
C GLU A 153 -11.43 -0.95 5.34
N LYS A 154 -11.57 -1.72 6.43
CA LYS A 154 -10.55 -2.69 6.82
C LYS A 154 -10.62 -3.88 5.87
N ARG A 155 -9.54 -4.15 5.15
CA ARG A 155 -9.42 -5.34 4.32
C ARG A 155 -9.20 -6.58 5.18
N LYS A 156 -9.74 -7.72 4.70
CA LYS A 156 -9.49 -9.02 5.30
C LYS A 156 -8.05 -9.43 4.99
N MET A 157 -7.25 -9.58 6.03
CA MET A 157 -5.87 -10.07 5.92
C MET A 157 -5.83 -11.56 5.62
N ASP A 158 -4.89 -11.97 4.78
CA ASP A 158 -4.65 -13.37 4.46
C ASP A 158 -4.20 -14.18 5.69
N ARG A 159 -4.55 -15.47 5.72
CA ARG A 159 -4.21 -16.36 6.83
C ARG A 159 -2.70 -16.57 6.97
N GLU A 160 -1.97 -16.63 5.86
CA GLU A 160 -0.51 -16.79 5.86
C GLU A 160 0.16 -15.51 6.34
N MET A 161 -0.33 -14.34 5.91
CA MET A 161 0.15 -13.05 6.39
C MET A 161 0.03 -12.93 7.91
N LYS A 162 -1.11 -13.35 8.49
CA LYS A 162 -1.31 -13.32 9.95
C LYS A 162 -0.26 -14.13 10.73
N LYS A 163 0.29 -15.20 10.14
CA LYS A 163 1.33 -16.01 10.79
C LYS A 163 2.67 -15.28 10.87
N LEU A 164 2.94 -14.37 9.93
CA LEU A 164 4.18 -13.60 9.81
C LEU A 164 4.24 -12.42 10.78
N LEU A 165 3.12 -12.02 11.36
CA LEU A 165 3.06 -10.88 12.27
C LEU A 165 3.29 -11.32 13.71
N GLU A 166 3.82 -10.40 14.51
CA GLU A 166 3.77 -10.54 15.96
C GLU A 166 2.32 -10.35 16.40
N LEU A 167 1.71 -11.41 16.94
CA LEU A 167 0.43 -11.32 17.62
C LEU A 167 0.64 -10.54 18.92
N SER A 168 0.67 -9.21 18.84
CA SER A 168 0.46 -8.39 20.03
C SER A 168 -0.99 -8.57 20.47
N LEU A 169 -1.18 -8.99 21.72
CA LEU A 169 -2.45 -9.16 22.42
C LEU A 169 -3.33 -7.90 22.33
N SER A 170 -4.10 -7.71 21.26
CA SER A 170 -5.21 -6.76 21.26
C SER A 170 -6.31 -7.03 20.20
N TYR A 171 -6.30 -8.18 19.54
CA TYR A 171 -7.47 -8.59 18.77
C TYR A 171 -8.48 -9.19 19.75
N LYS A 172 -9.29 -8.31 20.36
CA LYS A 172 -10.65 -8.73 20.70
C LYS A 172 -11.29 -9.21 19.40
N GLU A 173 -11.70 -10.46 19.42
CA GLU A 173 -12.55 -11.06 18.41
C GLU A 173 -13.85 -10.27 18.36
N ASP A 174 -13.94 -9.27 17.49
CA ASP A 174 -15.23 -8.73 17.11
C ASP A 174 -15.73 -9.53 15.90
N SER A 175 -16.55 -10.49 16.30
CA SER A 175 -17.49 -11.33 15.56
C SER A 175 -18.15 -10.67 14.35
N VAL A 176 -18.24 -11.46 13.28
CA VAL A 176 -19.43 -11.73 12.45
C VAL A 176 -20.52 -10.64 12.48
N ILE A 177 -20.64 -9.91 11.37
CA ILE A 177 -21.96 -9.56 10.83
C ILE A 177 -21.94 -9.89 9.34
N VAL A 178 -22.59 -11.00 9.02
CA VAL A 178 -23.14 -11.25 7.68
C VAL A 178 -24.36 -10.35 7.57
N SER A 179 -24.35 -9.43 6.62
CA SER A 179 -25.58 -8.87 6.08
C SER A 179 -25.52 -9.13 4.58
N GLU A 180 -26.14 -10.24 4.18
CA GLU A 180 -26.78 -10.33 2.87
C GLU A 180 -27.67 -9.10 2.72
N ASP A 181 -27.47 -8.36 1.65
CA ASP A 181 -28.55 -7.52 1.14
C ASP A 181 -28.58 -7.66 -0.38
N SER A 182 -29.48 -8.55 -0.81
CA SER A 182 -30.04 -8.60 -2.15
C SER A 182 -30.96 -7.40 -2.32
N SER A 183 -30.57 -6.42 -3.12
CA SER A 183 -31.53 -5.46 -3.67
C SER A 183 -31.70 -5.72 -5.16
N GLU A 184 -32.80 -6.37 -5.47
CA GLU A 184 -33.41 -6.43 -6.79
C GLU A 184 -33.76 -5.00 -7.22
N GLU A 185 -33.24 -4.57 -8.38
CA GLU A 185 -33.70 -3.34 -9.03
C GLU A 185 -35.11 -3.58 -9.60
N SER A 186 -36.14 -3.08 -8.90
CA SER A 186 -37.47 -2.93 -9.49
C SER A 186 -37.52 -1.65 -10.30
N SER A 187 -37.70 -1.79 -11.61
CA SER A 187 -38.04 -0.70 -12.53
C SER A 187 -39.40 -0.10 -12.16
N SER A 188 -39.49 1.22 -12.15
CA SER A 188 -40.76 1.91 -12.38
C SER A 188 -40.52 3.11 -13.28
N SER A 189 -40.95 2.93 -14.53
CA SER A 189 -41.30 3.96 -15.49
C SER A 189 -42.49 4.78 -15.02
N GLU A 190 -42.39 6.11 -15.12
CA GLU A 190 -43.41 7.06 -15.60
C GLU A 190 -42.74 8.41 -15.91
#